data_AF-A0ABD5J2T2-F1
#
_entry.id   AF-A0ABD5J2T2-F1
#
_cell.length_a   1.000
_cell.length_b   1.000
_cell.length_c   1.000
_cell.angle_alpha   90.00
_cell.angle_beta   90.00
_cell.angle_gamma   90.00
#
_symmetry.space_group_name_H-M   'P 1'
#
loop_
_entity.id
_entity.type
_entity.pdbx_description
1 polymer ?
#
loop_
_entity_poly.entity_id
_entity_poly.type
_entity_poly.pdbx_seq_one_letter_code
_entity_poly.pdbx_strand_id
1 'polypeptide(L)'
;MSLALRATAVGAALLFLAGCGGGDQTHGAKHEQKKVSPATKEFAKPGKPAPLTKIADAIGCKATVITEADELRQGACGSGGKRFTMVTFATDKGQHDWLTTSKDYGGMYLVGKRWSVTGLSMNSLEPLREKLGGSLEKGMSHGASHDGMKQGDGMDGMEGMDGSASHTGHDGKK
;
A
#
# COMPACT_ATOMS: atom_id res chain seq x y z
N MET A 1 21.12 3.67 42.47
CA MET A 1 20.05 3.98 43.44
C MET A 1 18.78 3.32 42.94
N SER A 2 18.41 2.19 43.54
CA SER A 2 17.21 1.42 43.23
C SER A 2 16.06 1.93 44.08
N LEU A 3 14.92 2.27 43.49
CA LEU A 3 13.65 2.32 44.23
C LEU A 3 12.63 1.42 43.51
N ALA A 4 12.50 0.21 44.05
CA ALA A 4 11.33 -0.63 43.87
C ALA A 4 10.25 -0.16 44.87
N LEU A 5 9.00 -0.04 44.43
CA LEU A 5 7.87 0.06 45.34
C LEU A 5 6.81 -0.97 44.94
N ARG A 6 6.62 -1.96 45.80
CA ARG A 6 5.57 -2.99 45.78
C ARG A 6 4.78 -2.88 47.08
N ALA A 7 3.44 -2.87 46.99
CA ALA A 7 2.46 -3.36 47.99
C ALA A 7 1.04 -3.12 47.41
N THR A 8 0.24 -4.12 47.00
CA THR A 8 -0.72 -4.98 47.78
C THR A 8 -1.76 -4.17 48.59
N ALA A 9 -3.07 -4.43 48.65
CA ALA A 9 -4.03 -5.39 48.08
C ALA A 9 -5.47 -5.03 48.62
N VAL A 10 -6.50 -5.74 48.14
CA VAL A 10 -7.85 -6.00 48.76
C VAL A 10 -9.02 -5.04 48.43
N GLY A 11 -10.15 -5.62 47.96
CA GLY A 11 -11.49 -5.10 48.27
C GLY A 11 -12.65 -5.33 47.27
N ALA A 12 -13.29 -6.49 47.35
CA ALA A 12 -14.74 -6.80 47.18
C ALA A 12 -15.63 -6.20 46.05
N ALA A 13 -16.13 -7.12 45.21
CA ALA A 13 -17.51 -7.33 44.71
C ALA A 13 -18.44 -6.16 44.32
N LEU A 14 -19.02 -6.22 43.12
CA LEU A 14 -20.45 -6.04 42.85
C LEU A 14 -20.86 -6.76 41.54
N LEU A 15 -22.01 -7.44 41.63
CA LEU A 15 -22.77 -8.15 40.59
C LEU A 15 -23.42 -7.19 39.57
N PHE A 16 -24.13 -7.77 38.59
CA PHE A 16 -25.06 -7.20 37.57
C PHE A 16 -24.43 -7.04 36.15
N LEU A 17 -24.96 -7.58 35.04
CA LEU A 17 -26.21 -8.26 34.73
C LEU A 17 -26.00 -9.39 33.70
N ALA A 18 -26.67 -10.51 33.93
CA ALA A 18 -26.98 -11.49 32.89
C ALA A 18 -27.97 -10.87 31.90
N GLY A 19 -27.51 -10.58 30.69
CA GLY A 19 -28.36 -10.27 29.55
C GLY A 19 -28.86 -11.56 28.92
N CYS A 20 -30.11 -11.91 29.21
CA CYS A 20 -30.87 -12.94 28.52
C CYS A 20 -31.35 -12.35 27.18
N GLY A 21 -30.61 -12.63 26.10
CA GLY A 21 -31.04 -12.40 24.72
C GLY A 21 -31.23 -13.75 24.05
N GLY A 22 -32.46 -14.29 24.13
CA GLY A 22 -32.86 -15.51 23.46
C GLY A 22 -32.94 -15.32 21.94
N GLY A 23 -32.21 -16.18 21.22
CA GLY A 23 -32.25 -16.35 19.78
C GLY A 23 -31.50 -17.62 19.41
N ASP A 24 -32.16 -18.76 19.61
CA ASP A 24 -31.67 -20.06 19.16
C ASP A 24 -31.80 -20.15 17.64
N GLN A 25 -30.66 -20.19 16.92
CA GLN A 25 -30.45 -21.17 15.86
C GLN A 25 -28.96 -21.50 15.75
N THR A 26 -28.68 -22.73 16.10
CA THR A 26 -27.41 -23.44 15.97
C THR A 26 -27.15 -23.79 14.52
N HIS A 27 -26.17 -23.17 13.87
CA HIS A 27 -25.38 -23.81 12.81
C HIS A 27 -23.93 -23.32 12.94
N GLY A 28 -23.05 -24.25 13.32
CA GLY A 28 -21.69 -23.98 13.76
C GLY A 28 -20.85 -23.19 12.76
N ALA A 29 -20.69 -21.89 13.00
CA ALA A 29 -19.53 -21.17 12.53
C ALA A 29 -18.37 -21.54 13.45
N LYS A 30 -17.62 -22.58 13.05
CA LYS A 30 -16.22 -22.70 13.46
C LYS A 30 -15.61 -21.32 13.25
N HIS A 31 -15.27 -20.65 14.34
CA HIS A 31 -14.46 -19.46 14.32
C HIS A 31 -13.10 -20.02 13.97
N GLU A 32 -12.90 -20.18 12.66
CA GLU A 32 -11.60 -20.40 12.06
C GLU A 32 -10.79 -19.19 12.50
N GLN A 33 -10.05 -19.36 13.59
CA GLN A 33 -8.93 -18.52 13.90
C GLN A 33 -8.00 -18.69 12.70
N LYS A 34 -8.19 -17.85 11.68
CA LYS A 34 -7.40 -17.84 10.46
C LYS A 34 -5.96 -17.75 10.92
N LYS A 35 -5.29 -18.90 10.92
CA LYS A 35 -3.97 -19.06 11.53
C LYS A 35 -3.09 -18.05 10.81
N VAL A 36 -2.70 -16.98 11.52
CA VAL A 36 -1.92 -15.90 10.93
C VAL A 36 -0.66 -16.52 10.34
N SER A 37 -0.54 -16.46 9.01
CA SER A 37 0.55 -17.12 8.29
C SER A 37 1.90 -16.68 8.87
N PRO A 38 2.90 -17.58 8.94
CA PRO A 38 4.26 -17.22 9.38
C PRO A 38 4.85 -16.03 8.60
N ALA A 39 4.39 -15.81 7.36
CA ALA A 39 4.64 -14.62 6.58
C ALA A 39 4.27 -13.34 7.31
N THR A 40 3.01 -13.21 7.73
CA THR A 40 2.46 -12.01 8.35
C THR A 40 3.17 -11.64 9.66
N LYS A 41 3.62 -12.63 10.45
CA LYS A 41 4.33 -12.38 11.71
C LYS A 41 5.71 -11.74 11.52
N GLU A 42 6.38 -12.04 10.42
CA GLU A 42 7.72 -11.51 10.14
C GLU A 42 7.67 -10.02 9.77
N PHE A 43 6.67 -9.61 8.99
CA PHE A 43 6.48 -8.21 8.62
C PHE A 43 5.95 -7.34 9.77
N ALA A 44 5.33 -7.95 10.79
CA ALA A 44 4.67 -7.22 11.86
C ALA A 44 5.62 -6.66 12.94
N LYS A 45 6.91 -7.01 12.94
CA LYS A 45 7.88 -6.60 13.98
C LYS A 45 8.26 -5.12 13.85
N PRO A 46 7.92 -4.22 14.81
CA PRO A 46 8.34 -2.80 14.84
C PRO A 46 9.84 -2.61 14.58
N GLY A 47 10.22 -1.53 13.88
CA GLY A 47 11.63 -1.21 13.62
C GLY A 47 12.02 -1.44 12.15
N LYS A 48 13.23 -1.93 11.88
CA LYS A 48 13.81 -2.01 10.52
C LYS A 48 12.87 -2.65 9.48
N PRO A 49 12.80 -2.14 8.24
CA PRO A 49 12.10 -2.79 7.14
C PRO A 49 12.52 -4.25 6.96
N ALA A 50 11.54 -5.14 6.81
CA ALA A 50 11.78 -6.57 6.60
C ALA A 50 12.55 -6.81 5.28
N PRO A 51 13.35 -7.90 5.18
CA PRO A 51 13.99 -8.25 3.93
C PRO A 51 12.97 -8.57 2.83
N LEU A 52 13.30 -8.24 1.58
CA LEU A 52 12.43 -8.52 0.43
C LEU A 52 12.38 -10.00 0.05
N THR A 53 13.32 -10.81 0.54
CA THR A 53 13.51 -12.23 0.18
C THR A 53 12.21 -13.02 0.31
N LYS A 54 11.47 -12.86 1.41
CA LYS A 54 10.22 -13.58 1.62
C LYS A 54 9.15 -13.29 0.56
N ILE A 55 9.05 -12.03 0.12
CA ILE A 55 8.11 -11.63 -0.94
C ILE A 55 8.61 -12.15 -2.29
N ALA A 56 9.91 -12.04 -2.55
CA ALA A 56 10.53 -12.53 -3.78
C ALA A 56 10.39 -14.05 -3.94
N ASP A 57 10.56 -14.82 -2.86
CA ASP A 57 10.37 -16.26 -2.83
C ASP A 57 8.90 -16.63 -3.11
N ALA A 58 7.94 -15.87 -2.59
CA ALA A 58 6.53 -16.08 -2.90
C ALA A 58 6.20 -15.82 -4.38
N ILE A 59 6.90 -14.87 -5.01
CA ILE A 59 6.86 -14.58 -6.46
C ILE A 59 7.60 -15.65 -7.28
N GLY A 60 8.56 -16.34 -6.67
CA GLY A 60 9.46 -17.28 -7.36
C GLY A 60 10.56 -16.55 -8.14
N CYS A 61 11.11 -15.48 -7.58
CA CYS A 61 12.14 -14.65 -8.20
C CYS A 61 13.25 -14.29 -7.21
N LYS A 62 14.36 -13.76 -7.71
CA LYS A 62 15.37 -13.08 -6.88
C LYS A 62 15.12 -11.57 -6.93
N ALA A 63 15.01 -10.94 -5.75
CA ALA A 63 14.87 -9.49 -5.65
C ALA A 63 16.15 -8.76 -6.04
N THR A 64 16.01 -7.72 -6.86
CA THR A 64 17.00 -6.65 -6.98
C THR A 64 16.56 -5.50 -6.10
N VAL A 65 17.39 -5.15 -5.12
CA VAL A 65 17.15 -4.01 -4.23
C VAL A 65 17.41 -2.71 -5.00
N ILE A 66 16.46 -1.78 -4.91
CA ILE A 66 16.51 -0.46 -5.55
C ILE A 66 16.77 0.63 -4.50
N THR A 67 16.16 0.49 -3.32
CA THR A 67 16.28 1.45 -2.23
C THR A 67 16.51 0.73 -0.91
N GLU A 68 17.50 1.19 -0.16
CA GLU A 68 17.83 0.78 1.20
C GLU A 68 17.83 2.01 2.10
N ALA A 69 16.75 2.20 2.86
CA ALA A 69 16.61 3.28 3.83
C ALA A 69 16.14 2.72 5.18
N ASP A 70 16.25 3.54 6.23
CA ASP A 70 15.81 3.16 7.57
C ASP A 70 14.28 3.08 7.65
N GLU A 71 13.58 3.87 6.82
CA GLU A 71 12.13 4.00 6.76
C GLU A 71 11.48 2.97 5.85
N LEU A 72 12.15 2.59 4.76
CA LEU A 72 11.66 1.62 3.79
C LEU A 72 12.80 0.90 3.06
N ARG A 73 12.49 -0.31 2.59
CA ARG A 73 13.32 -1.05 1.64
C ARG A 73 12.48 -1.40 0.43
N GLN A 74 12.96 -1.04 -0.76
CA GLN A 74 12.26 -1.26 -2.02
C GLN A 74 13.12 -2.07 -2.98
N GLY A 75 12.48 -2.94 -3.76
CA GLY A 75 13.13 -3.67 -4.83
C GLY A 75 12.13 -4.15 -5.86
N ALA A 76 12.65 -4.78 -6.90
CA ALA A 76 11.83 -5.34 -7.97
C ALA A 76 12.36 -6.68 -8.43
N CYS A 77 11.49 -7.46 -9.05
CA CYS A 77 11.87 -8.67 -9.77
C CYS A 77 10.82 -9.01 -10.84
N GLY A 78 11.05 -10.09 -11.59
CA GLY A 78 10.06 -10.66 -12.50
C GLY A 78 10.01 -12.18 -12.45
N SER A 79 8.85 -12.75 -12.80
CA SER A 79 8.61 -14.19 -12.87
C SER A 79 7.53 -14.50 -13.91
N GLY A 80 7.82 -15.42 -14.83
CA GLY A 80 6.90 -15.82 -15.90
C GLY A 80 6.27 -14.64 -16.66
N GLY A 81 7.12 -13.76 -17.20
CA GLY A 81 6.72 -12.58 -17.99
C GLY A 81 6.12 -11.41 -17.19
N LYS A 82 5.88 -11.56 -15.89
CA LYS A 82 5.31 -10.52 -15.01
C LYS A 82 6.43 -9.78 -14.27
N ARG A 83 6.22 -8.50 -13.98
CA ARG A 83 7.12 -7.66 -13.18
C ARG A 83 6.42 -7.21 -11.91
N PHE A 84 7.17 -7.16 -10.82
CA PHE A 84 6.68 -6.78 -9.51
C PHE A 84 7.64 -5.81 -8.84
N THR A 85 7.08 -4.79 -8.19
CA THR A 85 7.81 -3.93 -7.25
C THR A 85 7.35 -4.29 -5.85
N MET A 86 8.29 -4.38 -4.91
CA MET A 86 8.05 -4.77 -3.52
C MET A 86 8.59 -3.68 -2.62
N VAL A 87 7.83 -3.30 -1.60
CA VAL A 87 8.27 -2.34 -0.58
C VAL A 87 7.97 -2.92 0.80
N THR A 88 8.93 -2.84 1.71
CA THR A 88 8.73 -3.10 3.14
C THR A 88 9.00 -1.82 3.92
N PHE A 89 8.28 -1.63 5.03
CA PHE A 89 8.26 -0.35 5.75
C PHE A 89 8.70 -0.55 7.19
N ALA A 90 9.27 0.49 7.80
CA ALA A 90 9.67 0.50 9.21
C ALA A 90 8.49 0.69 10.18
N THR A 91 7.43 1.35 9.72
CA THR A 91 6.24 1.68 10.52
C THR A 91 4.96 1.53 9.70
N ASP A 92 3.84 1.28 10.39
CA ASP A 92 2.51 1.26 9.75
C ASP A 92 2.16 2.65 9.18
N LYS A 93 2.55 3.74 9.86
CA LYS A 93 2.38 5.11 9.35
C LYS A 93 3.16 5.36 8.06
N GLY A 94 4.44 4.96 8.00
CA GLY A 94 5.26 5.13 6.80
C GLY A 94 4.69 4.37 5.60
N GLN A 95 4.14 3.18 5.82
CA GLN A 95 3.39 2.46 4.79
C GLN A 95 2.15 3.25 4.33
N HIS A 96 1.35 3.74 5.27
CA HIS A 96 0.13 4.46 4.95
C HIS A 96 0.42 5.72 4.13
N ASP A 97 1.35 6.56 4.59
CA ASP A 97 1.74 7.80 3.92
C ASP A 97 2.30 7.53 2.51
N TRP A 98 3.10 6.48 2.36
CA TRP A 98 3.63 6.05 1.06
C TRP A 98 2.52 5.55 0.14
N LEU A 99 1.57 4.74 0.63
CA LEU A 99 0.48 4.21 -0.18
C LEU A 99 -0.50 5.30 -0.63
N THR A 100 -0.77 6.29 0.22
CA THR A 100 -1.63 7.44 -0.12
C THR A 100 -1.12 8.14 -1.36
N THR A 101 0.18 8.48 -1.39
CA THR A 101 0.79 9.17 -2.54
C THR A 101 1.10 8.24 -3.71
N SER A 102 1.46 6.98 -3.46
CA SER A 102 1.81 6.04 -4.53
C SER A 102 0.61 5.63 -5.37
N LYS A 103 -0.55 5.45 -4.73
CA LYS A 103 -1.78 5.11 -5.43
C LYS A 103 -2.27 6.21 -6.36
N ASP A 104 -1.91 7.46 -6.09
CA ASP A 104 -2.23 8.56 -7.00
C ASP A 104 -1.61 8.30 -8.37
N TYR A 105 -0.46 7.63 -8.49
CA TYR A 105 0.16 7.25 -9.77
C TYR A 105 -0.47 6.03 -10.45
N GLY A 106 -1.51 5.43 -9.85
CA GLY A 106 -2.18 4.24 -10.36
C GLY A 106 -1.48 2.93 -10.00
N GLY A 107 -1.81 1.87 -10.74
CA GLY A 107 -1.30 0.51 -10.54
C GLY A 107 -2.20 -0.40 -9.70
N MET A 108 -1.80 -1.67 -9.58
CA MET A 108 -2.48 -2.68 -8.76
C MET A 108 -1.57 -3.06 -7.59
N TYR A 109 -2.12 -3.15 -6.40
CA TYR A 109 -1.37 -3.35 -5.16
C TYR A 109 -1.90 -4.57 -4.41
N LEU A 110 -0.99 -5.35 -3.85
CA LEU A 110 -1.25 -6.27 -2.76
C LEU A 110 -0.64 -5.68 -1.49
N VAL A 111 -1.47 -5.36 -0.51
CA VAL A 111 -1.08 -4.62 0.69
C VAL A 111 -1.23 -5.53 1.91
N GLY A 112 -0.15 -5.72 2.66
CA GLY A 112 -0.19 -6.35 3.97
C GLY A 112 0.42 -5.46 5.04
N LYS A 113 0.49 -5.93 6.29
CA LYS A 113 1.03 -5.12 7.38
C LYS A 113 2.51 -4.80 7.13
N ARG A 114 2.82 -3.53 6.85
CA ARG A 114 4.16 -2.99 6.59
C ARG A 114 4.88 -3.56 5.36
N TRP A 115 4.11 -3.97 4.36
CA TRP A 115 4.64 -4.27 3.03
C TRP A 115 3.60 -4.07 1.93
N SER A 116 4.06 -3.79 0.72
CA SER A 116 3.23 -3.76 -0.48
C SER A 116 3.94 -4.46 -1.65
N VAL A 117 3.14 -5.01 -2.56
CA VAL A 117 3.59 -5.49 -3.87
C VAL A 117 2.77 -4.83 -4.95
N THR A 118 3.42 -4.14 -5.89
CA THR A 118 2.78 -3.55 -7.05
C THR A 118 2.98 -4.46 -8.26
N GLY A 119 1.89 -4.69 -9.01
CA GLY A 119 1.88 -5.48 -10.24
C GLY A 119 1.08 -4.80 -11.35
N LEU A 120 1.20 -5.33 -12.56
CA LEU A 120 0.52 -4.80 -13.75
C LEU A 120 -1.00 -5.09 -13.75
N SER A 121 -1.45 -6.14 -13.06
CA SER A 121 -2.86 -6.54 -13.02
C SER A 121 -3.24 -7.22 -11.71
N MET A 122 -4.53 -7.18 -11.33
CA MET A 122 -5.02 -7.86 -10.12
C MET A 122 -4.78 -9.38 -10.19
N ASN A 123 -5.00 -10.00 -11.36
CA ASN A 123 -4.76 -11.42 -11.59
C ASN A 123 -3.28 -11.81 -11.37
N SER A 124 -2.33 -10.90 -11.61
CA SER A 124 -0.92 -11.17 -11.30
C SER A 124 -0.62 -11.23 -9.80
N LEU A 125 -1.47 -10.62 -8.97
CA LEU A 125 -1.29 -10.49 -7.52
C LEU A 125 -2.14 -11.48 -6.72
N GLU A 126 -3.23 -12.02 -7.27
CA GLU A 126 -4.08 -13.01 -6.60
C GLU A 126 -3.32 -14.23 -6.06
N PRO A 127 -2.43 -14.89 -6.84
CA PRO A 127 -1.64 -16.00 -6.32
C PRO A 127 -0.73 -15.61 -5.15
N LEU A 128 -0.28 -14.35 -5.12
CA LEU A 128 0.55 -13.82 -4.02
C LEU A 128 -0.30 -13.56 -2.78
N ARG A 129 -1.55 -13.10 -2.94
CA ARG A 129 -2.50 -12.92 -1.84
C ARG A 129 -2.74 -14.23 -1.11
N GLU A 130 -2.91 -15.33 -1.83
CA GLU A 130 -3.12 -16.65 -1.21
C GLU A 130 -1.90 -17.12 -0.41
N LYS A 131 -0.68 -16.77 -0.84
CA LYS A 131 0.58 -17.14 -0.16
C LYS A 131 0.92 -16.22 1.02
N LEU A 132 0.77 -14.92 0.84
CA LEU A 132 1.25 -13.88 1.76
C LEU A 132 0.14 -13.28 2.64
N GLY A 133 -1.12 -13.44 2.24
CA GLY A 133 -2.25 -12.70 2.77
C GLY A 133 -2.30 -11.27 2.20
N GLY A 134 -2.95 -10.37 2.95
CA GLY A 134 -3.13 -8.98 2.55
C GLY A 134 -4.40 -8.73 1.73
N SER A 135 -4.54 -7.50 1.27
CA SER A 135 -5.68 -6.98 0.53
C SER A 135 -5.26 -6.51 -0.86
N LEU A 136 -6.07 -6.80 -1.87
CA LEU A 136 -5.88 -6.29 -3.22
C LEU A 136 -6.50 -4.91 -3.33
N GLU A 137 -5.74 -3.93 -3.80
CA GLU A 137 -6.11 -2.52 -3.86
C GLU A 137 -5.72 -1.92 -5.21
N LYS A 138 -6.52 -0.98 -5.72
CA LYS A 138 -6.29 -0.30 -7.00
C LYS A 138 -5.90 1.16 -6.74
N GLY A 139 -4.88 1.65 -7.43
CA GLY A 139 -4.55 3.07 -7.47
C GLY A 139 -5.53 3.88 -8.35
N MET A 140 -5.44 5.20 -8.31
CA MET A 140 -6.26 6.09 -9.12
C MET A 140 -5.97 5.86 -10.61
N SER A 141 -7.03 5.84 -11.42
CA SER A 141 -6.88 5.77 -12.88
C SER A 141 -6.42 7.13 -13.40
N HIS A 142 -5.20 7.22 -13.92
CA HIS A 142 -4.80 8.34 -14.77
C HIS A 142 -5.35 8.11 -16.19
N GLY A 143 -6.63 8.45 -16.39
CA GLY A 143 -7.29 8.22 -17.68
C GLY A 143 -8.69 8.83 -17.80
N ALA A 144 -8.71 10.06 -18.34
CA ALA A 144 -9.77 10.78 -19.04
C ALA A 144 -11.16 10.93 -18.37
N SER A 145 -11.32 11.96 -17.53
CA SER A 145 -12.52 12.80 -17.65
C SER A 145 -12.27 13.79 -18.79
N HIS A 146 -12.59 13.39 -20.02
CA HIS A 146 -12.92 14.32 -21.09
C HIS A 146 -14.45 14.32 -21.27
N ASP A 147 -15.18 14.37 -20.16
CA ASP A 147 -16.63 14.58 -20.16
C ASP A 147 -16.90 16.09 -20.12
N GLY A 148 -16.89 16.68 -21.32
CA GLY A 148 -17.73 17.81 -21.68
C GLY A 148 -17.45 19.13 -20.98
N MET A 149 -16.41 19.86 -21.40
CA MET A 149 -16.63 21.29 -21.64
C MET A 149 -17.68 21.37 -22.74
N LYS A 150 -18.93 21.58 -22.35
CA LYS A 150 -19.94 22.12 -23.26
C LYS A 150 -19.33 23.41 -23.81
N GLN A 151 -19.09 23.42 -25.12
CA GLN A 151 -18.73 24.58 -25.90
C GLN A 151 -19.78 25.65 -25.61
N GLY A 152 -19.42 26.61 -24.76
CA GLY A 152 -20.19 27.81 -24.54
C GLY A 152 -19.96 28.71 -25.74
N ASP A 153 -21.04 29.03 -26.45
CA ASP A 153 -21.06 29.99 -27.53
C ASP A 153 -20.45 31.33 -27.08
N GLY A 154 -19.51 31.84 -27.89
CA GLY A 154 -18.98 33.19 -27.79
C GLY A 154 -17.46 33.23 -27.67
N MET A 155 -16.78 33.58 -28.77
CA MET A 155 -16.20 34.91 -29.02
C MET A 155 -15.78 34.99 -30.50
N ASP A 156 -16.67 35.50 -31.35
CA ASP A 156 -16.28 36.08 -32.63
C ASP A 156 -15.54 37.39 -32.33
N GLY A 157 -14.22 37.41 -32.54
CA GLY A 157 -13.45 38.65 -32.43
C GLY A 157 -12.00 38.45 -32.00
N MET A 158 -11.16 37.94 -32.90
CA MET A 158 -9.74 38.30 -32.89
C MET A 158 -9.17 38.27 -34.31
N GLU A 159 -9.54 39.28 -35.10
CA GLU A 159 -8.72 39.72 -36.24
C GLU A 159 -7.58 40.61 -35.70
N GLY A 160 -6.34 40.31 -36.12
CA GLY A 160 -5.19 41.20 -36.02
C GLY A 160 -4.16 40.84 -34.94
N MET A 161 -3.24 39.93 -35.25
CA MET A 161 -1.90 39.87 -34.63
C MET A 161 -0.85 39.38 -35.65
N ASP A 162 -0.67 40.17 -36.71
CA ASP A 162 0.56 40.29 -37.47
C ASP A 162 1.57 41.08 -36.63
N GLY A 163 2.50 40.38 -35.98
CA GLY A 163 3.46 40.96 -35.06
C GLY A 163 4.72 40.13 -34.93
N SER A 164 5.60 40.27 -35.92
CA SER A 164 6.97 39.76 -35.96
C SER A 164 7.75 39.98 -34.65
N ALA A 165 8.35 38.92 -34.11
CA ALA A 165 9.52 39.02 -33.24
C ALA A 165 10.41 37.76 -33.37
N SER A 166 11.33 37.84 -34.33
CA SER A 166 12.46 36.94 -34.53
C SER A 166 13.29 36.80 -33.25
N HIS A 167 13.53 35.58 -32.78
CA HIS A 167 14.59 35.29 -31.81
C HIS A 167 15.78 34.70 -32.58
N THR A 168 16.75 35.56 -32.83
CA THR A 168 18.07 35.23 -33.38
C THR A 168 18.88 34.42 -32.36
N GLY A 169 19.60 33.43 -32.87
CA GLY A 169 20.26 32.38 -32.10
C GLY A 169 21.54 32.76 -31.36
N HIS A 170 22.08 31.75 -30.67
CA HIS A 170 23.44 31.74 -30.14
C HIS A 170 23.97 30.30 -30.24
N ASP A 171 24.61 29.97 -31.37
CA ASP A 171 25.45 28.79 -31.53
C ASP A 171 26.92 29.20 -31.38
N GLY A 172 27.49 28.93 -30.22
CA GLY A 172 28.91 29.07 -29.94
C GLY A 172 29.67 27.83 -30.43
N LYS A 173 30.49 27.99 -31.47
CA LYS A 173 31.38 26.95 -32.00
C LYS A 173 32.74 26.98 -31.31
N LYS A 174 33.28 25.76 -31.16
CA LYS A 174 34.64 25.37 -30.75
C LYS A 174 35.72 26.02 -31.62
#